data_AF-A0A2V5GU72-F1
#
_entry.id   AF-A0A2V5GU72-F1
#
_cell.length_a   1.000
_cell.length_b   1.000
_cell.length_c   1.000
_cell.angle_alpha   90.00
_cell.angle_beta   90.00
_cell.angle_gamma   90.00
#
_symmetry.space_group_name_H-M   'P 1'
#
loop_
_entity.id
_entity.type
_entity.pdbx_description
1 polymer ?
#
loop_
_entity_poly.entity_id
_entity_poly.type
_entity_poly.pdbx_seq_one_letter_code
_entity_poly.pdbx_strand_id
1 'polypeptide(L)'
;MDESATSGTRPYYSHLIQLNKDNGAGDWHRWLVVAASRSDMITFFKGLQKYTKQKDAKITEVKPVNLAWWNFDAREGFNVRELVCQIYRLNPSWYGNIKELNDSRGKICVTVQDDAGGRRWPILPPQDTSIAGIFSSDDDV
;
A
#
# COMPACT_ATOMS: atom_id res chain seq x y z
N MET A 1 -5.83 2.50 37.51
CA MET A 1 -6.64 2.74 36.31
C MET A 1 -6.15 1.76 35.27
N ASP A 2 -7.02 0.83 34.90
CA ASP A 2 -6.72 -0.27 34.00
C ASP A 2 -6.70 0.27 32.56
N GLU A 3 -5.51 0.40 31.96
CA GLU A 3 -5.33 0.69 30.53
C GLU A 3 -5.55 -0.55 29.68
N SER A 4 -6.56 -1.35 29.99
CA SER A 4 -7.18 -2.28 29.05
C SER A 4 -8.05 -1.50 28.06
N ALA A 5 -7.47 -0.47 27.43
CA ALA A 5 -8.03 0.07 26.20
C ALA A 5 -8.02 -1.09 25.21
N THR A 6 -9.21 -1.64 24.96
CA THR A 6 -9.53 -2.53 23.85
C THR A 6 -8.54 -2.28 22.71
N SER A 7 -7.72 -3.26 22.36
CA SER A 7 -6.84 -3.21 21.18
C SER A 7 -7.68 -3.29 19.90
N GLY A 8 -8.73 -2.48 19.84
CA GLY A 8 -9.62 -2.34 18.71
C GLY A 8 -8.81 -1.77 17.58
N THR A 9 -8.57 -2.62 16.59
CA THR A 9 -8.72 -2.34 15.15
C THR A 9 -9.05 -0.86 14.86
N ARG A 10 -8.04 0.00 15.01
CA ARG A 10 -8.12 1.38 14.53
C ARG A 10 -7.68 1.35 13.07
N PRO A 11 -8.29 2.16 12.21
CA PRO A 11 -7.78 2.32 10.87
C PRO A 11 -6.31 2.72 10.89
N TYR A 12 -5.53 2.13 9.99
CA TYR A 12 -4.12 2.44 9.81
C TYR A 12 -3.94 3.12 8.46
N TYR A 13 -3.16 4.20 8.42
CA TYR A 13 -3.02 5.02 7.23
C TYR A 13 -1.59 4.93 6.70
N SER A 14 -1.42 4.88 5.39
CA SER A 14 -0.09 4.92 4.78
C SER A 14 -0.13 5.73 3.49
N HIS A 15 0.94 6.47 3.25
CA HIS A 15 1.22 7.04 1.95
C HIS A 15 1.89 5.99 1.06
N LEU A 16 1.55 5.99 -0.22
CA LEU A 16 2.20 5.20 -1.27
C LEU A 16 2.49 6.13 -2.46
N ILE A 17 3.78 6.40 -2.68
CA ILE A 17 4.25 7.50 -3.54
C ILE A 17 5.00 6.96 -4.77
N GLN A 18 4.64 7.40 -5.97
CA GLN A 18 5.34 7.04 -7.21
C GLN A 18 6.73 7.68 -7.24
N LEU A 19 7.74 6.91 -7.63
CA LEU A 19 9.10 7.41 -7.88
C LEU A 19 9.47 7.53 -9.35
N ASN A 20 8.65 6.97 -10.25
CA ASN A 20 8.89 7.03 -11.68
C ASN A 20 8.97 8.49 -12.16
N LYS A 21 10.14 8.86 -12.70
CA LYS A 21 10.49 10.24 -13.10
C LYS A 21 10.11 10.57 -14.54
N ASP A 22 9.65 9.58 -15.31
CA ASP A 22 9.16 9.80 -16.67
C ASP A 22 7.79 10.50 -16.67
N ASN A 23 7.13 10.51 -15.51
CA ASN A 23 5.94 11.32 -15.26
C ASN A 23 6.34 12.76 -14.90
N GLY A 24 5.65 13.75 -15.48
CA GLY A 24 5.89 15.16 -15.22
C GLY A 24 5.80 15.51 -13.72
N ALA A 25 6.45 16.60 -13.31
CA ALA A 25 6.30 17.12 -11.96
C ALA A 25 4.82 17.51 -11.72
N GLY A 26 4.12 16.76 -10.86
CA GLY A 26 2.66 16.89 -10.68
C GLY A 26 1.86 15.66 -11.11
N ASP A 27 2.50 14.65 -11.70
CA ASP A 27 1.88 13.35 -12.04
C ASP A 27 2.47 12.21 -11.19
N TRP A 28 2.83 12.53 -9.94
CA TRP A 28 3.50 11.60 -9.03
C TRP A 28 2.53 10.64 -8.35
N HIS A 29 1.25 10.62 -8.74
CA HIS A 29 0.24 9.63 -8.34
C HIS A 29 0.38 9.23 -6.87
N ARG A 30 0.09 10.18 -5.98
CA ARG A 30 0.18 9.95 -4.53
C ARG A 30 -1.06 9.22 -4.06
N TRP A 31 -0.88 8.07 -3.41
CA TRP A 31 -1.99 7.28 -2.88
C TRP A 31 -2.03 7.37 -1.36
N LEU A 32 -3.24 7.56 -0.83
CA LEU A 32 -3.56 7.23 0.55
C LEU A 32 -4.09 5.81 0.60
N VAL A 33 -3.39 4.95 1.32
CA VAL A 33 -3.82 3.59 1.66
C VAL A 33 -4.40 3.63 3.06
N VAL A 34 -5.63 3.14 3.23
CA VAL A 34 -6.32 3.03 4.51
C VAL A 34 -6.62 1.56 4.76
N ALA A 35 -6.15 1.03 5.88
CA ALA A 35 -6.40 -0.34 6.30
C ALA A 35 -7.29 -0.39 7.54
N ALA A 36 -8.06 -1.46 7.72
CA ALA A 36 -8.86 -1.66 8.93
C ALA A 36 -8.00 -1.83 10.20
N SER A 37 -6.74 -2.24 10.04
CA SER A 37 -5.76 -2.41 11.12
C SER A 37 -4.32 -2.32 10.61
N ARG A 38 -3.37 -2.19 11.55
CA ARG A 38 -1.92 -2.27 11.26
C ARG A 38 -1.53 -3.60 10.61
N SER A 39 -2.11 -4.71 11.06
CA SER A 39 -1.87 -6.04 10.49
C SER A 39 -2.37 -6.17 9.06
N ASP A 40 -3.52 -5.54 8.75
CA ASP A 40 -4.05 -5.53 7.37
C ASP A 40 -3.17 -4.69 6.45
N MET A 41 -2.64 -3.55 6.94
CA MET A 41 -1.68 -2.74 6.21
C MET A 41 -0.41 -3.53 5.85
N ILE A 42 0.14 -4.24 6.84
CA ILE A 42 1.33 -5.10 6.65
C ILE A 42 1.03 -6.18 5.62
N THR A 43 -0.12 -6.86 5.76
CA THR A 43 -0.54 -7.91 4.83
C THR A 43 -0.59 -7.35 3.40
N PHE A 44 -1.25 -6.21 3.20
CA PHE A 44 -1.33 -5.58 1.89
C PHE A 44 0.04 -5.25 1.29
N PHE A 45 0.94 -4.61 2.05
CA PHE A 45 2.27 -4.25 1.54
C PHE A 45 3.17 -5.46 1.28
N LYS A 46 3.08 -6.53 2.09
CA LYS A 46 3.73 -7.81 1.75
C LYS A 46 3.22 -8.36 0.43
N GLY A 47 1.90 -8.30 0.22
CA GLY A 47 1.28 -8.69 -1.04
C GLY A 47 1.78 -7.86 -2.22
N LEU A 48 1.93 -6.55 -2.06
CA LEU A 48 2.49 -5.67 -3.08
C LEU A 48 3.94 -6.00 -3.42
N GLN A 49 4.79 -6.27 -2.43
CA GLN A 49 6.17 -6.69 -2.66
C GLN A 49 6.26 -8.06 -3.36
N LYS A 50 5.35 -8.99 -3.06
CA LYS A 50 5.26 -10.25 -3.81
C LYS A 50 4.79 -10.02 -5.25
N TYR A 51 3.87 -9.07 -5.46
CA TYR A 51 3.37 -8.73 -6.79
C TYR A 51 4.49 -8.19 -7.68
N THR A 52 5.37 -7.33 -7.16
CA THR A 52 6.48 -6.76 -7.93
C THR A 52 7.49 -7.80 -8.43
N LYS A 53 7.52 -9.00 -7.84
CA LYS A 53 8.37 -10.12 -8.27
C LYS A 53 7.80 -10.91 -9.46
N GLN A 54 6.56 -10.63 -9.90
CA GLN A 54 5.96 -11.31 -11.04
C GLN A 54 6.55 -10.81 -12.37
N LYS A 55 6.64 -11.72 -13.35
CA LYS A 55 7.28 -11.45 -14.65
C LYS A 55 6.62 -10.31 -15.43
N ASP A 56 5.31 -10.16 -15.29
CA ASP A 56 4.46 -9.19 -15.98
C ASP A 56 3.83 -8.17 -15.01
N ALA A 57 4.44 -8.00 -13.83
CA ALA A 57 3.98 -7.04 -12.84
C ALA A 57 3.98 -5.61 -13.41
N LYS A 58 2.86 -4.92 -13.26
CA LYS A 58 2.72 -3.52 -13.73
C LYS A 58 3.30 -2.50 -12.73
N ILE A 59 3.50 -2.94 -11.50
CA ILE A 59 4.21 -2.22 -10.44
C ILE A 59 5.49 -3.02 -10.23
N THR A 60 6.64 -2.40 -10.50
CA THR A 60 7.93 -3.10 -10.61
C THR A 60 8.74 -3.01 -9.33
N GLU A 61 8.43 -2.06 -8.45
CA GLU A 61 9.10 -1.91 -7.17
C GLU A 61 8.13 -1.36 -6.12
N VAL A 62 8.21 -1.87 -4.88
CA VAL A 62 7.52 -1.32 -3.71
C VAL A 62 8.47 -1.41 -2.51
N LYS A 63 8.82 -0.26 -1.93
CA LYS A 63 9.77 -0.18 -0.81
C LYS A 63 9.25 0.70 0.32
N PRO A 64 9.43 0.28 1.59
CA PRO A 64 9.08 1.12 2.71
C PRO A 64 10.15 2.16 3.01
N VAL A 65 9.72 3.33 3.49
CA VAL A 65 10.55 4.23 4.32
C VAL A 65 10.26 3.94 5.79
N ASN A 66 8.97 3.81 6.12
CA ASN A 66 8.44 3.32 7.38
C ASN A 66 7.02 2.77 7.12
N LEU A 67 6.32 2.23 8.13
CA LEU A 67 5.04 1.58 7.87
C LEU A 67 3.92 2.56 7.40
N ALA A 68 4.07 3.86 7.66
CA ALA A 68 3.15 4.91 7.21
C ALA A 68 3.59 5.58 5.89
N TRP A 69 4.75 5.21 5.32
CA TRP A 69 5.28 5.81 4.11
C TRP A 69 6.00 4.78 3.23
N TRP A 70 5.43 4.56 2.05
CA TRP A 70 5.93 3.64 1.04
C TRP A 70 6.14 4.36 -0.28
N ASN A 71 7.09 3.83 -1.04
CA ASN A 71 7.38 4.26 -2.39
C ASN A 71 7.13 3.11 -3.35
N PHE A 72 6.74 3.43 -4.59
CA PHE A 72 6.62 2.45 -5.65
C PHE A 72 7.16 2.98 -6.98
N ASP A 73 7.49 2.05 -7.87
CA ASP A 73 7.76 2.34 -9.28
C ASP A 73 6.77 1.58 -10.17
N ALA A 74 6.17 2.30 -11.10
CA ALA A 74 5.31 1.79 -12.13
C ALA A 74 5.32 2.77 -13.31
N ARG A 75 5.33 2.23 -14.54
CA ARG A 75 5.18 3.06 -15.76
C ARG A 75 3.92 3.93 -15.70
N GLU A 76 2.82 3.36 -15.20
CA GLU A 76 1.53 4.06 -15.04
C GLU A 76 1.15 4.10 -13.56
N GLY A 77 1.03 5.29 -12.97
CA GLY A 77 0.75 5.43 -11.53
C GLY A 77 -0.64 4.93 -11.13
N PHE A 78 -1.58 4.85 -12.07
CA PHE A 78 -2.90 4.23 -11.87
C PHE A 78 -2.87 2.71 -11.76
N ASN A 79 -1.73 2.04 -11.97
CA ASN A 79 -1.61 0.59 -11.79
C ASN A 79 -1.95 0.14 -10.37
N VAL A 80 -1.76 0.99 -9.35
CA VAL A 80 -2.20 0.72 -7.97
C VAL A 80 -3.72 0.56 -7.89
N ARG A 81 -4.48 1.50 -8.49
CA ARG A 81 -5.95 1.41 -8.54
C ARG A 81 -6.40 0.18 -9.32
N GLU A 82 -5.78 -0.09 -10.46
CA GLU A 82 -6.13 -1.25 -11.27
C GLU A 82 -5.95 -2.56 -10.49
N LEU A 83 -4.81 -2.73 -9.81
CA LEU A 83 -4.56 -3.88 -8.95
C LEU A 83 -5.65 -4.03 -7.88
N VAL A 84 -5.99 -2.95 -7.17
CA VAL A 84 -7.05 -2.99 -6.15
C VAL A 84 -8.41 -3.32 -6.77
N CYS A 85 -8.74 -2.79 -7.96
CA CYS A 85 -9.96 -3.17 -8.68
C CYS A 85 -10.00 -4.68 -8.97
N GLN A 86 -8.89 -5.30 -9.34
CA GLN A 86 -8.83 -6.75 -9.60
C GLN A 86 -9.01 -7.59 -8.33
N ILE A 87 -8.47 -7.14 -7.19
CA ILE A 87 -8.71 -7.75 -5.87
C ILE A 87 -10.22 -7.72 -5.53
N TYR A 88 -10.89 -6.58 -5.72
CA TYR A 88 -12.33 -6.45 -5.46
C TYR A 88 -13.20 -7.26 -6.42
N ARG A 89 -12.76 -7.42 -7.69
CA ARG A 89 -13.46 -8.21 -8.72
C ARG A 89 -13.26 -9.72 -8.60
N LEU A 90 -12.55 -10.20 -7.58
CA LEU A 90 -12.25 -11.63 -7.39
C LEU A 90 -11.51 -12.23 -8.59
N ASN A 91 -10.52 -11.50 -9.12
CA ASN A 91 -9.70 -11.97 -10.24
C ASN A 91 -8.25 -12.25 -9.81
N PRO A 92 -8.00 -13.30 -9.00
CA PRO A 92 -6.70 -13.53 -8.39
C PRO A 92 -5.60 -13.92 -9.38
N SER A 93 -5.94 -14.51 -10.52
CA SER A 93 -4.97 -14.84 -11.56
C SER A 93 -4.28 -13.60 -12.14
N TRP A 94 -4.94 -12.44 -12.13
CA TRP A 94 -4.37 -11.18 -12.62
C TRP A 94 -3.17 -10.71 -11.80
N TYR A 95 -3.16 -11.00 -10.50
CA TYR A 95 -2.06 -10.70 -9.59
C TYR A 95 -1.37 -11.97 -9.08
N GLY A 96 -1.35 -13.03 -9.90
CA GLY A 96 -0.60 -14.27 -9.64
C GLY A 96 -1.00 -15.01 -8.36
N ASN A 97 -2.27 -14.93 -7.98
CA ASN A 97 -2.87 -15.63 -6.84
C ASN A 97 -2.18 -15.37 -5.48
N ILE A 98 -1.59 -14.17 -5.30
CA ILE A 98 -0.92 -13.80 -4.05
C ILE A 98 -1.92 -13.79 -2.89
N LYS A 99 -1.65 -14.64 -1.88
CA LYS A 99 -2.51 -14.83 -0.71
C LYS A 99 -2.75 -13.54 0.06
N GLU A 100 -1.71 -12.75 0.29
CA GLU A 100 -1.81 -11.50 1.04
C GLU A 100 -2.72 -10.46 0.36
N LEU A 101 -2.70 -10.39 -0.97
CA LEU A 101 -3.58 -9.51 -1.74
C LEU A 101 -5.04 -10.00 -1.68
N ASN A 102 -5.27 -11.32 -1.72
CA ASN A 102 -6.59 -11.90 -1.48
C ASN A 102 -7.13 -11.55 -0.08
N ASP A 103 -6.28 -11.72 0.95
CA ASP A 103 -6.64 -11.52 2.35
C ASP A 103 -6.89 -10.04 2.71
N SER A 104 -6.41 -9.12 1.86
CA SER A 104 -6.59 -7.67 1.97
C SER A 104 -7.96 -7.19 1.48
N ARG A 105 -8.70 -8.04 0.74
CA ARG A 105 -10.01 -7.69 0.18
C ARG A 105 -11.00 -7.28 1.28
N GLY A 106 -11.62 -6.12 1.11
CA GLY A 106 -12.58 -5.58 2.07
C GLY A 106 -11.95 -4.95 3.32
N LYS A 107 -10.62 -4.95 3.44
CA LYS A 107 -9.89 -4.37 4.58
C LYS A 107 -8.97 -3.21 4.19
N ILE A 108 -8.78 -2.99 2.89
CA ILE A 108 -7.95 -1.92 2.32
C ILE A 108 -8.80 -1.03 1.41
N CYS A 109 -8.64 0.28 1.56
CA CYS A 109 -9.09 1.29 0.61
C CYS A 109 -7.88 2.06 0.08
N VAL A 110 -7.85 2.37 -1.21
CA VAL A 110 -6.85 3.25 -1.81
C VAL A 110 -7.53 4.45 -2.45
N THR A 111 -6.99 5.64 -2.21
CA THR A 111 -7.50 6.89 -2.77
C THR A 111 -6.34 7.67 -3.39
N VAL A 112 -6.48 8.07 -4.64
CA VAL A 112 -5.53 8.99 -5.28
C VAL A 112 -5.69 10.38 -4.69
N GLN A 113 -4.60 11.03 -4.33
CA GLN A 113 -4.56 12.38 -3.82
C GLN A 113 -4.35 13.38 -4.94
N ASP A 114 -4.95 14.56 -4.80
CA ASP A 114 -4.85 15.63 -5.80
C ASP A 114 -3.44 16.22 -5.86
N ASP A 115 -2.79 16.07 -7.02
CA ASP A 115 -1.42 16.51 -7.27
C ASP A 115 -1.34 17.93 -7.85
N ALA A 116 -2.43 18.49 -8.38
CA ALA A 116 -2.47 19.82 -9.01
C ALA A 116 -2.97 20.92 -8.05
N GLY A 117 -2.49 22.15 -8.20
CA GLY A 117 -3.10 23.34 -7.59
C GLY A 117 -2.89 23.57 -6.09
N GLY A 118 -2.08 22.75 -5.42
CA GLY A 118 -1.73 22.92 -4.00
C GLY A 118 -1.86 21.60 -3.27
N ARG A 119 -0.77 20.83 -3.27
CA ARG A 119 -0.62 19.49 -2.67
C ARG A 119 -1.31 19.40 -1.30
N ARG A 120 -2.57 18.96 -1.29
CA ARG A 120 -3.33 18.78 -0.04
C ARG A 120 -2.89 17.47 0.59
N TRP A 121 -2.17 17.58 1.69
CA TRP A 121 -1.82 16.43 2.52
C TRP A 121 -2.85 16.31 3.64
N PRO A 122 -3.55 15.17 3.77
CA PRO A 122 -4.41 14.95 4.92
C PRO A 122 -3.54 14.90 6.18
N ILE A 123 -3.99 15.56 7.23
CA ILE A 123 -3.41 15.37 8.57
C ILE A 123 -3.92 14.03 9.08
N LEU A 124 -3.01 13.08 9.26
CA LEU A 124 -3.31 11.74 9.74
C LEU A 124 -3.18 11.67 11.27
N PRO A 125 -3.98 10.83 11.95
CA PRO A 125 -3.84 10.64 13.39
C PRO A 125 -2.47 10.01 13.72
N PRO A 126 -1.89 10.29 14.90
CA PRO A 126 -0.69 9.61 15.35
C PRO A 126 -0.87 8.09 15.38
N GLN A 127 0.10 7.37 14.84
CA GLN A 127 0.11 5.91 14.75
C GLN A 127 1.55 5.39 14.84
N ASP A 128 1.73 4.16 15.30
CA ASP A 128 3.04 3.50 15.32
C ASP A 128 3.53 3.25 13.88
N THR A 129 4.62 3.91 13.49
CA THR A 129 5.22 3.80 12.15
C THR A 129 6.36 2.80 12.07
N SER A 130 6.66 2.07 13.15
CA SER A 130 7.78 1.14 13.19
C SER A 130 7.64 0.04 12.13
N ILE A 131 8.77 -0.32 11.53
CA ILE A 131 8.85 -1.39 10.52
C ILE A 131 9.72 -2.59 10.95
N ALA A 132 10.43 -2.45 12.06
CA ALA A 132 11.31 -3.49 12.58
C ALA A 132 10.54 -4.79 12.84
N GLY A 133 11.10 -5.92 12.39
CA GLY A 133 10.51 -7.26 12.58
C GLY A 133 9.30 -7.58 11.68
N ILE A 134 8.90 -6.69 10.76
CA ILE A 134 7.75 -6.91 9.88
C ILE A 134 8.15 -7.62 8.57
N PHE A 135 9.28 -7.21 8.00
CA PHE A 135 9.83 -7.74 6.76
C PHE A 135 11.17 -8.39 7.11
N SER A 136 11.18 -9.71 7.28
CA SER A 136 12.42 -10.49 7.44
C SER A 136 13.07 -10.68 6.07
N SER A 137 14.39 -10.81 6.04
CA SER A 137 15.18 -11.20 4.87
C SER A 137 14.84 -12.58 4.27
N ASP A 138 13.93 -13.33 4.89
CA ASP A 138 13.50 -14.67 4.44
C ASP A 138 12.31 -14.65 3.46
N ASP A 139 11.74 -13.47 3.15
CA ASP A 139 10.70 -13.33 2.11
C ASP A 139 11.31 -13.25 0.67
N ASP A 140 12.62 -13.54 0.53
CA ASP A 140 13.34 -13.76 -0.71
C ASP A 140 13.39 -15.25 -1.07
N VAL A 141 12.24 -15.76 -1.52
CA VAL A 141 12.19 -16.90 -2.46
C VAL A 141 12.07 -16.36 -3.87
#